data_AF-A0A2V8JYJ3-F1
#
_entry.id   AF-A0A2V8JYJ3-F1
#
_cell.length_a   1.000
_cell.length_b   1.000
_cell.length_c   1.000
_cell.angle_alpha   90.00
_cell.angle_beta   90.00
_cell.angle_gamma   90.00
#
_symmetry.space_group_name_H-M   'P 1'
#
loop_
_entity.id
_entity.type
_entity.pdbx_description
1 polymer ?
#
loop_
_entity_poly.entity_id
_entity_poly.type
_entity_poly.pdbx_seq_one_letter_code
_entity_poly.pdbx_strand_id
1 'polypeptide(L)'
;MRKPKKSVPNPESADTLSFALADLDYRVDCDDFLLYELGRLIEEDRASFDDEEFRRVIDEGIREHIETPLELRAEMALRLRQIDPGMDDRTRPAAARVLHIIEDIELPLRDVEPVLRSYTAYLFRKLEECVEEKTDLEDEARNWIERWRRGEVLREEMSMRLKRIGQPAVGPVADLLFDSLDDRMTAETALAILGSTRSSVSARVLAHAISEPMLEEDLEMTAYAFLRAMWPLPRHYIFYFLKLHTHEDIPFRWFQLLMDSEEPAAADRILEEVVVHAENPDFREDLLALVELLRQSRDPNLEEKMMEMVNSPKTSRPAREIIEEFLKKSMRPVVRTDAVANPWENLGRLRAANKKYRAAAKLFDSGRKAESLRKLNELLEEEPRYPFAVMLKGLI
;
A
#
# COMPACT_ATOMS: atom_id res chain seq x y z
N MET A 1 -27.06 26.57 -0.93
CA MET A 1 -26.83 25.11 -1.00
C MET A 1 -26.36 24.64 0.38
N ARG A 2 -27.14 23.80 1.06
CA ARG A 2 -26.77 23.25 2.37
C ARG A 2 -25.78 22.09 2.18
N LYS A 3 -24.63 22.16 2.83
CA LYS A 3 -23.68 21.03 2.94
C LYS A 3 -24.45 19.81 3.50
N PRO A 4 -24.20 18.58 3.01
CA PRO A 4 -24.75 17.40 3.67
C PRO A 4 -24.14 17.34 5.07
N LYS A 5 -25.00 17.32 6.10
CA LYS A 5 -24.56 17.06 7.48
C LYS A 5 -23.91 15.67 7.46
N LYS A 6 -22.63 15.57 7.84
CA LYS A 6 -22.01 14.33 8.29
C LYS A 6 -22.83 13.86 9.49
N SER A 7 -23.88 13.06 9.27
CA SER A 7 -24.56 12.36 10.35
C SER A 7 -23.64 11.23 10.77
N VAL A 8 -22.74 11.55 11.71
CA VAL A 8 -21.96 10.55 12.46
C VAL A 8 -22.98 9.51 12.96
N PRO A 9 -22.76 8.21 12.74
CA PRO A 9 -23.63 7.18 13.30
C PRO A 9 -23.77 7.41 14.80
N ASN A 10 -24.98 7.19 15.35
CA ASN A 10 -25.11 7.13 16.80
C ASN A 10 -24.14 6.05 17.33
N PRO A 11 -23.36 6.28 18.41
CA PRO A 11 -22.38 5.32 18.93
C PRO A 11 -22.87 3.86 19.00
N GLU A 12 -24.11 3.63 19.45
CA GLU A 12 -24.71 2.28 19.50
C GLU A 12 -24.80 1.59 18.11
N SER A 13 -25.11 2.36 17.06
CA SER A 13 -25.14 1.84 15.69
C SER A 13 -23.73 1.58 15.17
N ALA A 14 -22.76 2.40 15.54
CA ALA A 14 -21.36 2.17 15.18
C ALA A 14 -20.80 0.91 15.87
N ASP A 15 -21.15 0.69 17.14
CA ASP A 15 -20.74 -0.49 17.90
C ASP A 15 -21.32 -1.77 17.30
N THR A 16 -22.62 -1.76 16.98
CA THR A 16 -23.29 -2.90 16.31
C THR A 16 -22.63 -3.25 14.98
N LEU A 17 -22.32 -2.24 14.17
CA LEU A 17 -21.67 -2.44 12.87
C LEU A 17 -20.19 -2.83 13.01
N SER A 18 -19.50 -2.37 14.04
CA SER A 18 -18.12 -2.78 14.32
C SER A 18 -18.08 -4.24 14.76
N PHE A 19 -19.02 -4.65 15.62
CA PHE A 19 -19.17 -6.03 16.07
C PHE A 19 -19.43 -6.99 14.89
N ALA A 20 -20.23 -6.57 13.91
CA ALA A 20 -20.45 -7.32 12.68
C ALA A 20 -19.16 -7.64 11.89
N LEU A 21 -18.13 -6.82 12.08
CA LEU A 21 -16.85 -6.90 11.38
C LEU A 21 -15.71 -7.44 12.29
N ALA A 22 -15.94 -7.63 13.59
CA ALA A 22 -14.89 -7.91 14.57
C ALA A 22 -14.12 -9.23 14.33
N ASP A 23 -14.78 -10.23 13.77
CA ASP A 23 -14.19 -11.55 13.45
C ASP A 23 -13.74 -11.65 11.98
N LEU A 24 -13.51 -10.53 11.32
CA LEU A 24 -12.94 -10.52 9.98
C LEU A 24 -11.44 -10.78 10.10
N ASP A 25 -10.94 -11.76 9.34
CA ASP A 25 -9.50 -11.93 9.18
C ASP A 25 -9.01 -11.00 8.08
N TYR A 26 -8.31 -9.93 8.48
CA TYR A 26 -7.75 -8.95 7.55
C TYR A 26 -6.47 -9.45 6.86
N ARG A 27 -6.02 -10.67 7.18
CA ARG A 27 -4.88 -11.35 6.53
C ARG A 27 -3.57 -10.58 6.67
N VAL A 28 -3.34 -10.03 7.86
CA VAL A 28 -2.09 -9.30 8.18
C VAL A 28 -1.08 -10.28 8.76
N ASP A 29 0.07 -10.39 8.11
CA ASP A 29 1.16 -11.26 8.55
C ASP A 29 1.97 -10.64 9.70
N CYS A 30 2.64 -11.48 10.49
CA CYS A 30 3.46 -11.03 11.63
C CYS A 30 4.73 -10.25 11.24
N ASP A 31 5.05 -10.17 9.96
CA ASP A 31 6.17 -9.39 9.42
C ASP A 31 5.75 -8.16 8.64
N ASP A 32 4.43 -7.91 8.63
CA ASP A 32 3.82 -6.74 8.00
C ASP A 32 4.41 -5.44 8.59
N PHE A 33 4.65 -4.48 7.70
CA PHE A 33 5.25 -3.21 8.08
C PHE A 33 4.35 -2.38 9.00
N LEU A 34 3.05 -2.36 8.74
CA LEU A 34 2.12 -1.54 9.51
C LEU A 34 1.87 -2.13 10.90
N LEU A 35 1.94 -3.46 11.02
CA LEU A 35 1.94 -4.12 12.32
C LEU A 35 3.20 -3.79 13.14
N TYR A 36 4.36 -3.73 12.48
CA TYR A 36 5.61 -3.27 13.11
C TYR A 36 5.52 -1.82 13.59
N GLU A 37 5.06 -0.88 12.74
CA GLU A 37 4.92 0.53 13.13
C GLU A 37 3.90 0.71 14.25
N LEU A 38 2.81 -0.06 14.25
CA LEU A 38 1.86 -0.08 15.35
C LEU A 38 2.54 -0.49 16.67
N GLY A 39 3.34 -1.56 16.64
CA GLY A 39 4.09 -2.02 17.81
C GLY A 39 5.02 -0.93 18.36
N ARG A 40 5.81 -0.31 17.49
CA ARG A 40 6.70 0.81 17.85
C ARG A 40 5.93 1.96 18.50
N LEU A 41 4.81 2.38 17.92
CA LEU A 41 3.99 3.47 18.46
C LEU A 41 3.34 3.13 19.81
N ILE A 42 3.04 1.85 20.07
CA ILE A 42 2.57 1.39 21.39
C ILE A 42 3.71 1.49 22.40
N GLU A 43 4.91 1.01 22.07
CA GLU A 43 6.09 1.08 22.94
C GLU A 43 6.49 2.53 23.27
N GLU A 44 6.27 3.46 22.33
CA GLU A 44 6.50 4.89 22.52
C GLU A 44 5.38 5.61 23.29
N ASP A 45 4.34 4.92 23.76
CA ASP A 45 3.14 5.50 24.39
C ASP A 45 2.37 6.49 23.46
N ARG A 46 2.45 6.28 22.14
CA ARG A 46 1.88 7.14 21.09
C ARG A 46 0.69 6.53 20.35
N ALA A 47 0.19 5.39 20.81
CA ALA A 47 -0.96 4.70 20.21
C ALA A 47 -2.30 5.41 20.46
N SER A 48 -2.51 6.57 19.83
CA SER A 48 -3.70 7.42 19.97
C SER A 48 -4.17 7.96 18.63
N PHE A 49 -5.48 8.02 18.40
CA PHE A 49 -6.04 8.68 17.20
C PHE A 49 -5.82 10.19 17.16
N ASP A 50 -5.41 10.79 18.28
CA ASP A 50 -4.97 12.20 18.33
C ASP A 50 -3.51 12.36 17.86
N ASP A 51 -2.73 11.27 17.80
CA ASP A 51 -1.39 11.25 17.20
C ASP A 51 -1.51 11.06 15.67
N GLU A 52 -0.96 11.99 14.90
CA GLU A 52 -1.04 12.00 13.45
C GLU A 52 -0.33 10.79 12.81
N GLU A 53 0.74 10.30 13.43
CA GLU A 53 1.48 9.16 12.94
C GLU A 53 0.70 7.86 13.14
N PHE A 54 0.15 7.65 14.32
CA PHE A 54 -0.74 6.53 14.59
C PHE A 54 -1.95 6.53 13.65
N ARG A 55 -2.60 7.68 13.45
CA ARG A 55 -3.71 7.80 12.51
C ARG A 55 -3.30 7.39 11.09
N ARG A 56 -2.12 7.81 10.63
CA ARG A 56 -1.60 7.44 9.30
C ARG A 56 -1.32 5.96 9.16
N VAL A 57 -0.74 5.31 10.16
CA VAL A 57 -0.50 3.85 10.15
C VAL A 57 -1.83 3.10 9.95
N ILE A 58 -2.86 3.48 10.70
CA ILE A 58 -4.18 2.85 10.58
C ILE A 58 -4.83 3.13 9.22
N ASP A 59 -4.77 4.36 8.74
CA ASP A 59 -5.36 4.75 7.45
C ASP A 59 -4.70 4.02 6.27
N GLU A 60 -3.38 3.86 6.31
CA GLU A 60 -2.67 3.06 5.31
C GLU A 60 -2.99 1.58 5.43
N GLY A 61 -3.14 1.06 6.63
CA GLY A 61 -3.58 -0.32 6.83
C GLY A 61 -4.95 -0.59 6.22
N ILE A 62 -5.89 0.33 6.38
CA ILE A 62 -7.21 0.22 5.74
C ILE A 62 -7.08 0.23 4.23
N ARG A 63 -6.29 1.14 3.66
CA ARG A 63 -6.10 1.20 2.20
C ARG A 63 -5.50 -0.10 1.66
N GLU A 64 -4.54 -0.66 2.37
CA GLU A 64 -3.75 -1.77 1.87
C GLU A 64 -4.37 -3.13 2.12
N HIS A 65 -4.85 -3.38 3.33
CA HIS A 65 -5.42 -4.67 3.70
C HIS A 65 -6.90 -4.76 3.32
N ILE A 66 -7.60 -3.64 3.07
CA ILE A 66 -9.05 -3.63 2.81
C ILE A 66 -9.39 -3.04 1.44
N GLU A 67 -8.95 -1.82 1.13
CA GLU A 67 -9.41 -1.14 -0.09
C GLU A 67 -8.80 -1.73 -1.37
N THR A 68 -7.52 -2.13 -1.31
CA THR A 68 -6.77 -2.72 -2.43
C THR A 68 -7.24 -4.15 -2.76
N PRO A 69 -7.31 -5.09 -1.79
CA PRO A 69 -7.86 -6.43 -2.03
C PRO A 69 -9.40 -6.39 -1.99
N LEU A 70 -10.01 -6.37 -3.18
CA LEU A 70 -11.47 -6.29 -3.33
C LEU A 70 -12.22 -7.46 -2.67
N GLU A 71 -11.55 -8.60 -2.47
CA GLU A 71 -12.11 -9.76 -1.79
C GLU A 71 -12.49 -9.45 -0.35
N LEU A 72 -11.63 -8.75 0.39
CA LEU A 72 -11.90 -8.42 1.79
C LEU A 72 -13.03 -7.39 1.88
N ARG A 73 -12.99 -6.39 0.98
CA ARG A 73 -14.05 -5.38 0.86
C ARG A 73 -15.42 -6.03 0.55
N ALA A 74 -15.44 -7.03 -0.33
CA ALA A 74 -16.65 -7.79 -0.62
C ALA A 74 -17.11 -8.63 0.58
N GLU A 75 -16.20 -9.24 1.33
CA GLU A 75 -16.53 -10.03 2.52
C GLU A 75 -17.20 -9.15 3.60
N MET A 76 -16.68 -7.93 3.80
CA MET A 76 -17.31 -6.94 4.68
C MET A 76 -18.73 -6.60 4.23
N ALA A 77 -18.93 -6.36 2.93
CA ALA A 77 -20.26 -6.09 2.38
C ALA A 77 -21.22 -7.28 2.60
N LEU A 78 -20.74 -8.51 2.39
CA LEU A 78 -21.50 -9.73 2.64
C LEU A 78 -21.96 -9.84 4.09
N ARG A 79 -21.03 -9.65 5.06
CA ARG A 79 -21.36 -9.71 6.49
C ARG A 79 -22.42 -8.69 6.87
N LEU A 80 -22.26 -7.44 6.43
CA LEU A 80 -23.26 -6.39 6.69
C LEU A 80 -24.63 -6.70 6.09
N ARG A 81 -24.68 -7.28 4.88
CA ARG A 81 -25.93 -7.70 4.25
C ARG A 81 -26.61 -8.87 4.98
N GLN A 82 -25.84 -9.77 5.58
CA GLN A 82 -26.38 -10.92 6.32
C GLN A 82 -27.02 -10.52 7.65
N ILE A 83 -26.53 -9.46 8.29
CA ILE A 83 -27.08 -9.00 9.56
C ILE A 83 -28.20 -7.94 9.42
N ASP A 84 -28.37 -7.34 8.24
CA ASP A 84 -29.42 -6.35 7.93
C ASP A 84 -30.85 -6.79 8.33
N PRO A 85 -31.29 -8.05 8.10
CA PRO A 85 -32.63 -8.50 8.51
C PRO A 85 -32.87 -8.47 10.02
N GLY A 86 -31.82 -8.52 10.84
CA GLY A 86 -31.88 -8.50 12.30
C GLY A 86 -31.66 -7.11 12.91
N MET A 87 -31.38 -6.08 12.11
CA MET A 87 -31.10 -4.73 12.60
C MET A 87 -32.36 -3.95 12.97
N ASP A 88 -32.25 -3.20 14.07
CA ASP A 88 -33.26 -2.22 14.46
C ASP A 88 -33.39 -1.06 13.44
N ASP A 89 -34.54 -0.39 13.47
CA ASP A 89 -34.86 0.69 12.52
C ASP A 89 -33.95 1.93 12.64
N ARG A 90 -33.22 2.09 13.74
CA ARG A 90 -32.26 3.20 13.93
C ARG A 90 -30.90 2.88 13.31
N THR A 91 -30.48 1.62 13.38
CA THR A 91 -29.18 1.15 12.86
C THR A 91 -29.22 0.91 11.35
N ARG A 92 -30.36 0.46 10.79
CA ARG A 92 -30.51 0.14 9.36
C ARG A 92 -30.09 1.27 8.40
N PRO A 93 -30.45 2.56 8.61
CA PRO A 93 -29.99 3.64 7.75
C PRO A 93 -28.48 3.89 7.81
N ALA A 94 -27.83 3.64 8.96
CA ALA A 94 -26.38 3.75 9.09
C ALA A 94 -25.68 2.59 8.38
N ALA A 95 -26.19 1.37 8.54
CA ALA A 95 -25.72 0.18 7.86
C ALA A 95 -25.77 0.34 6.33
N ALA A 96 -26.88 0.84 5.79
CA ALA A 96 -27.03 1.09 4.35
C ALA A 96 -26.00 2.09 3.81
N ARG A 97 -25.64 3.13 4.60
CA ARG A 97 -24.58 4.08 4.21
C ARG A 97 -23.20 3.43 4.22
N VAL A 98 -22.88 2.68 5.28
CA VAL A 98 -21.59 1.98 5.40
C VAL A 98 -21.44 0.95 4.28
N LEU A 99 -22.48 0.15 4.03
CA LEU A 99 -22.53 -0.82 2.94
C LEU A 99 -22.31 -0.14 1.57
N HIS A 100 -22.97 0.99 1.32
CA HIS A 100 -22.78 1.74 0.07
C HIS A 100 -21.32 2.18 -0.13
N ILE A 101 -20.66 2.65 0.93
CA ILE A 101 -19.25 3.07 0.86
C ILE A 101 -18.35 1.85 0.64
N ILE A 102 -18.58 0.74 1.34
CA ILE A 102 -17.83 -0.52 1.15
C ILE A 102 -18.01 -1.05 -0.27
N GLU A 103 -19.19 -0.97 -0.86
CA GLU A 103 -19.45 -1.48 -2.21
C GLU A 103 -18.96 -0.58 -3.35
N ASP A 104 -18.66 0.68 -3.07
CA ASP A 104 -18.11 1.63 -4.03
C ASP A 104 -16.59 1.65 -3.92
N ILE A 105 -15.90 0.94 -4.83
CA ILE A 105 -14.44 0.79 -4.77
C ILE A 105 -13.68 2.11 -4.93
N GLU A 106 -14.36 3.18 -5.36
CA GLU A 106 -13.78 4.51 -5.52
C GLU A 106 -13.87 5.35 -4.23
N LEU A 107 -14.67 4.93 -3.24
CA LEU A 107 -14.80 5.64 -1.97
C LEU A 107 -13.79 5.13 -0.94
N PRO A 108 -13.12 6.00 -0.17
CA PRO A 108 -12.21 5.60 0.88
C PRO A 108 -12.97 5.08 2.12
N LEU A 109 -12.38 4.11 2.80
CA LEU A 109 -12.86 3.46 4.03
C LEU A 109 -12.17 3.98 5.30
N ARG A 110 -11.06 4.69 5.17
CA ARG A 110 -10.29 5.22 6.32
C ARG A 110 -11.11 6.04 7.32
N ASP A 111 -12.15 6.74 6.86
CA ASP A 111 -13.04 7.57 7.70
C ASP A 111 -14.36 6.87 8.07
N VAL A 112 -14.48 5.56 7.82
CA VAL A 112 -15.68 4.78 8.09
C VAL A 112 -15.55 4.14 9.47
N GLU A 113 -16.15 4.76 10.47
CA GLU A 113 -16.00 4.42 11.90
C GLU A 113 -16.05 2.90 12.21
N PRO A 114 -17.02 2.10 11.71
CA PRO A 114 -17.03 0.67 11.99
C PRO A 114 -15.84 -0.09 11.40
N VAL A 115 -15.34 0.32 10.23
CA VAL A 115 -14.16 -0.27 9.59
C VAL A 115 -12.93 0.08 10.40
N LEU A 116 -12.81 1.34 10.80
CA LEU A 116 -11.70 1.83 11.60
C LEU A 116 -11.56 1.04 12.91
N ARG A 117 -12.65 0.95 13.69
CA ARG A 117 -12.66 0.25 14.98
C ARG A 117 -12.33 -1.24 14.84
N SER A 118 -12.99 -1.93 13.90
CA SER A 118 -12.80 -3.38 13.71
C SER A 118 -11.37 -3.70 13.25
N TYR A 119 -10.82 -2.92 12.33
CA TYR A 119 -9.47 -3.10 11.84
C TYR A 119 -8.42 -2.80 12.92
N THR A 120 -8.55 -1.68 13.64
CA THR A 120 -7.62 -1.36 14.73
C THR A 120 -7.64 -2.44 15.81
N ALA A 121 -8.81 -2.90 16.25
CA ALA A 121 -8.92 -3.98 17.23
C ALA A 121 -8.27 -5.29 16.73
N TYR A 122 -8.43 -5.61 15.45
CA TYR A 122 -7.76 -6.77 14.83
C TYR A 122 -6.24 -6.64 14.92
N LEU A 123 -5.67 -5.48 14.58
CA LEU A 123 -4.21 -5.28 14.61
C LEU A 123 -3.62 -5.42 16.01
N PHE A 124 -4.27 -4.90 17.05
CA PHE A 124 -3.82 -5.07 18.44
C PHE A 124 -3.75 -6.54 18.83
N ARG A 125 -4.81 -7.32 18.56
CA ARG A 125 -4.81 -8.77 18.79
C ARG A 125 -3.72 -9.46 17.97
N LYS A 126 -3.55 -9.06 16.70
CA LYS A 126 -2.55 -9.68 15.83
C LYS A 126 -1.14 -9.43 16.34
N LEU A 127 -0.87 -8.24 16.85
CA LEU A 127 0.42 -7.89 17.45
C LEU A 127 0.73 -8.78 18.65
N GLU A 128 -0.24 -9.00 19.55
CA GLU A 128 -0.10 -9.90 20.71
C GLU A 128 0.26 -11.34 20.29
N GLU A 129 -0.38 -11.86 19.23
CA GLU A 129 -0.09 -13.20 18.68
C GLU A 129 1.35 -13.34 18.15
N CYS A 130 1.96 -12.25 17.65
CA CYS A 130 3.23 -12.30 16.93
C CYS A 130 4.48 -12.19 17.82
N VAL A 131 4.35 -11.83 19.10
CA VAL A 131 5.49 -11.60 20.01
C VAL A 131 6.14 -12.91 20.50
N GLU A 132 5.46 -14.05 20.42
CA GLU A 132 5.89 -15.29 21.09
C GLU A 132 6.92 -16.15 20.30
N GLU A 133 7.25 -15.87 19.03
CA GLU A 133 7.89 -16.86 18.15
C GLU A 133 9.37 -16.61 17.69
N LYS A 134 10.02 -15.46 17.96
CA LYS A 134 11.15 -14.99 17.09
C LYS A 134 12.59 -14.90 17.65
N THR A 135 12.86 -15.07 18.94
CA THR A 135 14.18 -14.67 19.52
C THR A 135 15.35 -15.64 19.25
N ASP A 136 15.15 -16.96 19.35
CA ASP A 136 16.27 -17.92 19.35
C ASP A 136 17.03 -18.01 18.01
N LEU A 137 16.32 -17.81 16.89
CA LEU A 137 16.90 -17.91 15.54
C LEU A 137 17.66 -16.64 15.13
N GLU A 138 17.29 -15.48 15.69
CA GLU A 138 18.03 -14.24 15.47
C GLU A 138 19.41 -14.30 16.13
N ASP A 139 19.48 -14.82 17.36
CA ASP A 139 20.74 -15.04 18.08
C ASP A 139 21.65 -16.03 17.34
N GLU A 140 21.08 -17.10 16.77
CA GLU A 140 21.83 -18.01 15.91
C GLU A 140 22.42 -17.29 14.69
N ALA A 141 21.65 -16.42 14.04
CA ALA A 141 22.11 -15.63 12.90
C ALA A 141 23.25 -14.67 13.27
N ARG A 142 23.14 -13.95 14.39
CA ARG A 142 24.21 -13.07 14.91
C ARG A 142 25.50 -13.84 15.13
N ASN A 143 25.41 -15.03 15.76
CA ASN A 143 26.57 -15.88 16.01
C ASN A 143 27.28 -16.30 14.70
N TRP A 144 26.52 -16.71 13.68
CA TRP A 144 27.12 -17.05 12.37
C TRP A 144 27.87 -15.87 11.73
N ILE A 145 27.33 -14.66 11.82
CA ILE A 145 27.98 -13.43 11.32
C ILE A 145 29.26 -13.14 12.10
N GLU A 146 29.24 -13.23 13.42
CA GLU A 146 30.41 -13.00 14.27
C GLU A 146 31.53 -14.02 14.02
N ARG A 147 31.19 -15.29 13.82
CA ARG A 147 32.17 -16.33 13.48
C ARG A 147 32.83 -16.07 12.14
N TRP A 148 32.07 -15.57 11.15
CA TRP A 148 32.63 -15.18 9.86
C TRP A 148 33.55 -13.96 10.01
N ARG A 149 33.15 -12.92 10.75
CA ARG A 149 34.00 -11.74 11.04
C ARG A 149 35.31 -12.12 11.74
N ARG A 150 35.30 -13.17 12.57
CA ARG A 150 36.51 -13.73 13.22
C ARG A 150 37.36 -14.64 12.32
N GLY A 151 36.91 -14.93 11.10
CA GLY A 151 37.59 -15.85 10.18
C GLY A 151 37.46 -17.33 10.57
N GLU A 152 36.52 -17.67 11.46
CA GLU A 152 36.30 -19.04 11.93
C GLU A 152 35.51 -19.90 10.94
N VAL A 153 34.76 -19.26 10.03
CA VAL A 153 33.95 -19.92 9.00
C VAL A 153 34.09 -19.19 7.66
N LEU A 154 33.85 -19.91 6.56
CA LEU A 154 33.86 -19.33 5.21
C LEU A 154 32.59 -18.51 4.94
N ARG A 155 32.69 -17.52 4.04
CA ARG A 155 31.57 -16.67 3.59
C ARG A 155 30.42 -17.50 3.05
N GLU A 156 30.71 -18.52 2.26
CA GLU A 156 29.71 -19.40 1.63
C GLU A 156 28.97 -20.23 2.68
N GLU A 157 29.68 -20.68 3.71
CA GLU A 157 29.09 -21.45 4.81
C GLU A 157 28.13 -20.58 5.62
N MET A 158 28.57 -19.39 6.05
CA MET A 158 27.72 -18.42 6.73
C MET A 158 26.50 -18.06 5.87
N SER A 159 26.71 -17.74 4.59
CA SER A 159 25.63 -17.34 3.69
C SER A 159 24.59 -18.44 3.51
N MET A 160 25.01 -19.70 3.39
CA MET A 160 24.10 -20.85 3.31
C MET A 160 23.27 -21.01 4.59
N ARG A 161 23.89 -20.80 5.76
CA ARG A 161 23.22 -20.90 7.06
C ARG A 161 22.20 -19.80 7.27
N LEU A 162 22.56 -18.54 7.02
CA LEU A 162 21.66 -17.41 7.16
C LEU A 162 20.45 -17.52 6.21
N LYS A 163 20.66 -17.97 4.97
CA LYS A 163 19.56 -18.27 4.04
C LYS A 163 18.62 -19.38 4.53
N ARG A 164 19.15 -20.35 5.29
CA ARG A 164 18.36 -21.43 5.88
C ARG A 164 17.56 -20.96 7.09
N ILE A 165 18.14 -20.09 7.92
CA ILE A 165 17.44 -19.41 9.01
C ILE A 165 16.29 -18.58 8.42
N GLY A 166 16.54 -17.89 7.30
CA GLY A 166 15.52 -17.16 6.56
C GLY A 166 15.21 -15.82 7.23
N GLN A 167 13.93 -15.53 7.45
CA GLN A 167 13.48 -14.23 7.95
C GLN A 167 14.14 -13.77 9.27
N PRO A 168 14.34 -14.62 10.31
CA PRO A 168 15.00 -14.19 11.55
C PRO A 168 16.44 -13.69 11.35
N ALA A 169 17.10 -14.07 10.24
CA ALA A 169 18.45 -13.58 9.94
C ALA A 169 18.45 -12.16 9.35
N VAL A 170 17.30 -11.61 8.95
CA VAL A 170 17.24 -10.34 8.21
C VAL A 170 17.72 -9.16 9.06
N GLY A 171 17.32 -9.07 10.33
CA GLY A 171 17.79 -8.01 11.24
C GLY A 171 19.31 -8.01 11.38
N PRO A 172 19.93 -9.12 11.82
CA PRO A 172 21.39 -9.24 11.92
C PRO A 172 22.13 -8.97 10.60
N VAL A 173 21.55 -9.33 9.45
CA VAL A 173 22.13 -9.05 8.14
C VAL A 173 21.98 -7.59 7.74
N ALA A 174 20.90 -6.91 8.16
CA ALA A 174 20.74 -5.47 7.98
C ALA A 174 21.76 -4.70 8.81
N ASP A 175 21.96 -5.07 10.08
CA ASP A 175 23.02 -4.52 10.94
C ASP A 175 24.39 -4.67 10.25
N LEU A 176 24.66 -5.87 9.69
CA LEU A 176 25.88 -6.14 8.94
C LEU A 176 26.07 -5.22 7.73
N LEU A 177 24.99 -4.88 7.00
CA LEU A 177 25.05 -3.96 5.86
C LEU A 177 25.39 -2.54 6.31
N PHE A 178 24.65 -2.01 7.29
CA PHE A 178 24.75 -0.60 7.68
C PHE A 178 25.94 -0.30 8.59
N ASP A 179 26.42 -1.27 9.38
CA ASP A 179 27.64 -1.13 10.19
C ASP A 179 28.93 -1.20 9.35
N SER A 180 28.82 -1.53 8.06
CA SER A 180 29.99 -1.86 7.23
C SER A 180 29.87 -1.31 5.80
N LEU A 181 29.29 -0.10 5.65
CA LEU A 181 29.16 0.58 4.36
C LEU A 181 30.49 0.80 3.64
N ASP A 182 31.58 0.99 4.40
CA ASP A 182 32.95 1.13 3.87
C ASP A 182 33.63 -0.21 3.50
N ASP A 183 33.04 -1.35 3.87
CA ASP A 183 33.54 -2.68 3.51
C ASP A 183 32.68 -3.30 2.42
N ARG A 184 33.15 -3.11 1.18
CA ARG A 184 32.51 -3.63 -0.02
C ARG A 184 32.20 -5.13 0.05
N MET A 185 33.11 -5.96 0.58
CA MET A 185 32.88 -7.41 0.64
C MET A 185 31.72 -7.75 1.58
N THR A 186 31.64 -7.03 2.69
CA THR A 186 30.56 -7.19 3.67
C THR A 186 29.23 -6.70 3.11
N ALA A 187 29.19 -5.51 2.49
CA ALA A 187 28.00 -4.98 1.85
C ALA A 187 27.46 -5.91 0.75
N GLU A 188 28.32 -6.40 -0.16
CA GLU A 188 27.94 -7.38 -1.20
C GLU A 188 27.34 -8.66 -0.60
N THR A 189 27.91 -9.14 0.52
CA THR A 189 27.42 -10.34 1.20
C THR A 189 26.05 -10.12 1.81
N ALA A 190 25.87 -9.01 2.52
CA ALA A 190 24.60 -8.68 3.14
C ALA A 190 23.51 -8.49 2.08
N LEU A 191 23.77 -7.74 1.01
CA LEU A 191 22.84 -7.56 -0.11
C LEU A 191 22.45 -8.89 -0.76
N ALA A 192 23.40 -9.81 -0.97
CA ALA A 192 23.10 -11.12 -1.56
C ALA A 192 22.22 -12.00 -0.66
N ILE A 193 22.36 -11.89 0.66
CA ILE A 193 21.52 -12.62 1.63
C ILE A 193 20.13 -11.99 1.70
N LEU A 194 20.05 -10.66 1.87
CA LEU A 194 18.80 -9.89 1.87
C LEU A 194 18.01 -10.15 0.59
N GLY A 195 18.64 -10.00 -0.58
CA GLY A 195 18.02 -10.21 -1.89
C GLY A 195 17.50 -11.63 -2.12
N SER A 196 18.09 -12.63 -1.46
CA SER A 196 17.64 -14.02 -1.53
C SER A 196 16.52 -14.37 -0.52
N THR A 197 16.34 -13.54 0.51
CA THR A 197 15.34 -13.75 1.54
C THR A 197 14.11 -12.92 1.21
N ARG A 198 13.16 -13.49 0.46
CA ARG A 198 11.93 -12.79 0.08
C ARG A 198 11.00 -12.62 1.30
N SER A 199 11.13 -11.49 1.99
CA SER A 199 10.28 -11.11 3.13
C SER A 199 9.96 -9.62 3.11
N SER A 200 8.90 -9.22 3.82
CA SER A 200 8.55 -7.79 3.97
C SER A 200 9.66 -7.02 4.69
N VAL A 201 10.35 -7.66 5.63
CA VAL A 201 11.49 -7.06 6.35
C VAL A 201 12.68 -6.81 5.41
N SER A 202 13.07 -7.80 4.60
CA SER A 202 14.19 -7.64 3.66
C SER A 202 13.90 -6.58 2.61
N ALA A 203 12.67 -6.54 2.11
CA ALA A 203 12.23 -5.52 1.18
C ALA A 203 12.31 -4.11 1.78
N ARG A 204 11.98 -3.94 3.07
CA ARG A 204 12.14 -2.66 3.79
C ARG A 204 13.59 -2.22 3.92
N VAL A 205 14.46 -3.14 4.34
CA VAL A 205 15.90 -2.87 4.48
C VAL A 205 16.48 -2.43 3.13
N LEU A 206 16.16 -3.15 2.05
CA LEU A 206 16.61 -2.79 0.71
C LEU A 206 16.00 -1.48 0.21
N ALA A 207 14.73 -1.19 0.53
CA ALA A 207 14.10 0.09 0.22
C ALA A 207 14.81 1.26 0.94
N HIS A 208 15.13 1.10 2.22
CA HIS A 208 15.91 2.08 2.96
C HIS A 208 17.31 2.26 2.36
N ALA A 209 18.00 1.16 2.04
CA ALA A 209 19.35 1.22 1.47
C ALA A 209 19.45 1.95 0.12
N ILE A 210 18.33 2.09 -0.62
CA ILE A 210 18.27 2.83 -1.87
C ILE A 210 17.54 4.18 -1.75
N SER A 211 17.05 4.55 -0.56
CA SER A 211 16.32 5.83 -0.39
C SER A 211 17.27 7.02 -0.46
N GLU A 212 18.51 6.80 -0.05
CA GLU A 212 19.60 7.76 -0.02
C GLU A 212 20.86 7.12 -0.62
N PRO A 213 21.83 7.91 -1.12
CA PRO A 213 23.07 7.40 -1.71
C PRO A 213 24.04 6.89 -0.62
N MET A 214 23.66 5.84 0.10
CA MET A 214 24.45 5.22 1.17
C MET A 214 25.46 4.17 0.67
N LEU A 215 25.21 3.62 -0.53
CA LEU A 215 25.98 2.54 -1.13
C LEU A 215 26.78 3.04 -2.34
N GLU A 216 27.85 2.33 -2.70
CA GLU A 216 28.47 2.49 -4.02
C GLU A 216 27.44 2.25 -5.14
N GLU A 217 27.54 3.00 -6.24
CA GLU A 217 26.53 3.04 -7.31
C GLU A 217 26.14 1.64 -7.83
N ASP A 218 27.10 0.73 -8.00
CA ASP A 218 26.82 -0.62 -8.49
C ASP A 218 26.14 -1.52 -7.43
N LEU A 219 26.42 -1.29 -6.14
CA LEU A 219 25.75 -1.97 -5.04
C LEU A 219 24.33 -1.44 -4.84
N GLU A 220 24.12 -0.13 -4.98
CA GLU A 220 22.79 0.48 -4.98
C GLU A 220 21.94 -0.09 -6.12
N MET A 221 22.49 -0.20 -7.33
CA MET A 221 21.81 -0.82 -8.46
C MET A 221 21.51 -2.31 -8.23
N THR A 222 22.37 -3.02 -7.51
CA THR A 222 22.13 -4.40 -7.10
C THR A 222 20.97 -4.50 -6.10
N ALA A 223 20.96 -3.63 -5.08
CA ALA A 223 19.89 -3.52 -4.10
C ALA A 223 18.54 -3.18 -4.78
N TYR A 224 18.56 -2.22 -5.72
CA TYR A 224 17.42 -1.84 -6.55
C TYR A 224 16.86 -3.03 -7.34
N ALA A 225 17.73 -3.81 -7.99
CA ALA A 225 17.31 -4.98 -8.77
C ALA A 225 16.65 -6.05 -7.87
N PHE A 226 17.21 -6.33 -6.70
CA PHE A 226 16.61 -7.24 -5.73
C PHE A 226 15.25 -6.72 -5.23
N LEU A 227 15.18 -5.44 -4.88
CA LEU A 227 13.96 -4.81 -4.40
C LEU A 227 12.84 -4.85 -5.44
N ARG A 228 13.18 -4.56 -6.72
CA ARG A 228 12.23 -4.67 -7.84
C ARG A 228 11.71 -6.09 -8.01
N ALA A 229 12.55 -7.10 -7.88
CA ALA A 229 12.12 -8.50 -7.91
C ALA A 229 11.18 -8.86 -6.74
N MET A 230 11.27 -8.13 -5.62
CA MET A 230 10.42 -8.29 -4.44
C MET A 230 9.11 -7.51 -4.49
N TRP A 231 8.87 -6.68 -5.51
CA TRP A 231 7.60 -5.96 -5.66
C TRP A 231 6.40 -6.94 -5.57
N PRO A 232 5.31 -6.60 -4.86
CA PRO A 232 5.00 -5.33 -4.19
C PRO A 232 5.37 -5.25 -2.69
N LEU A 233 6.24 -6.13 -2.16
CA LEU A 233 6.55 -6.19 -0.72
C LEU A 233 7.00 -4.85 -0.08
N PRO A 234 7.85 -4.01 -0.70
CA PRO A 234 8.28 -2.75 -0.06
C PRO A 234 7.29 -1.59 -0.22
N ARG A 235 6.22 -1.79 -0.98
CA ARG A 235 5.31 -0.73 -1.42
C ARG A 235 4.74 0.08 -0.24
N HIS A 236 4.38 -0.60 0.86
CA HIS A 236 3.80 0.03 2.05
C HIS A 236 4.78 0.94 2.77
N TYR A 237 5.99 0.44 2.97
CA TYR A 237 7.08 1.20 3.57
C TYR A 237 7.36 2.47 2.76
N ILE A 238 7.52 2.34 1.44
CA ILE A 238 7.75 3.48 0.54
C ILE A 238 6.62 4.50 0.65
N PHE A 239 5.35 4.08 0.52
CA PHE A 239 4.22 5.02 0.57
C PHE A 239 4.00 5.67 1.93
N TYR A 240 4.29 4.96 3.01
CA TYR A 240 4.24 5.52 4.35
C TYR A 240 5.24 6.68 4.51
N PHE A 241 6.49 6.47 4.12
CA PHE A 241 7.54 7.48 4.26
C PHE A 241 7.38 8.63 3.26
N LEU A 242 6.89 8.38 2.04
CA LEU A 242 6.59 9.46 1.08
C LEU A 242 5.51 10.44 1.58
N LYS A 243 4.51 9.95 2.35
CA LYS A 243 3.47 10.82 2.91
C LYS A 243 3.96 11.79 3.98
N LEU A 244 5.15 11.56 4.55
CA LEU A 244 5.68 12.44 5.58
C LEU A 244 6.09 13.80 4.99
N HIS A 245 6.47 13.89 3.71
CA HIS A 245 6.89 15.11 3.01
C HIS A 245 7.92 15.98 3.75
N THR A 246 8.61 15.42 4.75
CA THR A 246 9.64 16.07 5.57
C THR A 246 11.03 15.49 5.30
N HIS A 247 11.20 14.85 4.15
CA HIS A 247 12.46 14.24 3.78
C HIS A 247 13.49 15.33 3.43
N GLU A 248 14.72 15.16 3.92
CA GLU A 248 15.83 16.09 3.65
C GLU A 248 16.16 16.12 2.15
N ASP A 249 16.09 14.96 1.50
CA ASP A 249 16.27 14.76 0.07
C ASP A 249 15.08 14.00 -0.55
N ILE A 250 14.89 14.13 -1.86
CA ILE A 250 13.87 13.38 -2.60
C ILE A 250 14.38 11.95 -2.87
N PRO A 251 13.71 10.88 -2.41
CA PRO A 251 14.18 9.50 -2.62
C PRO A 251 13.93 9.04 -4.06
N PHE A 252 14.74 9.54 -5.00
CA PHE A 252 14.54 9.37 -6.45
C PHE A 252 14.37 7.90 -6.86
N ARG A 253 15.15 6.98 -6.28
CA ARG A 253 15.08 5.55 -6.60
C ARG A 253 13.76 4.90 -6.23
N TRP A 254 13.07 5.40 -5.21
CA TRP A 254 11.73 4.93 -4.91
C TRP A 254 10.77 5.29 -6.05
N PHE A 255 10.78 6.54 -6.52
CA PHE A 255 9.95 6.95 -7.65
C PHE A 255 10.30 6.19 -8.93
N GLN A 256 11.59 5.96 -9.19
CA GLN A 256 12.03 5.12 -10.30
C GLN A 256 11.45 3.70 -10.17
N LEU A 257 11.52 3.10 -8.98
CA LEU A 257 10.95 1.77 -8.70
C LEU A 257 9.44 1.73 -8.93
N LEU A 258 8.70 2.75 -8.49
CA LEU A 258 7.24 2.85 -8.69
C LEU A 258 6.90 2.84 -10.18
N MET A 259 7.65 3.59 -10.98
CA MET A 259 7.48 3.66 -12.43
C MET A 259 7.84 2.33 -13.12
N ASP A 260 8.99 1.76 -12.78
CA ASP A 260 9.49 0.49 -13.31
C ASP A 260 8.62 -0.72 -12.94
N SER A 261 7.86 -0.60 -11.85
CA SER A 261 6.91 -1.61 -11.36
C SER A 261 5.47 -1.36 -11.82
N GLU A 262 5.26 -0.35 -12.67
CA GLU A 262 3.95 0.06 -13.20
C GLU A 262 2.90 0.34 -12.10
N GLU A 263 3.33 0.90 -10.97
CA GLU A 263 2.45 1.22 -9.85
C GLU A 263 1.44 2.30 -10.26
N PRO A 264 0.11 2.07 -10.15
CA PRO A 264 -0.88 3.03 -10.61
C PRO A 264 -0.80 4.41 -9.93
N ALA A 265 -0.37 4.46 -8.67
CA ALA A 265 -0.20 5.72 -7.95
C ALA A 265 1.12 6.46 -8.26
N ALA A 266 2.04 5.89 -9.06
CA ALA A 266 3.37 6.45 -9.28
C ALA A 266 3.32 7.89 -9.82
N ALA A 267 2.50 8.12 -10.84
CA ALA A 267 2.36 9.44 -11.46
C ALA A 267 1.80 10.48 -10.47
N ASP A 268 0.77 10.09 -9.71
CA ASP A 268 0.17 10.96 -8.70
C ASP A 268 1.18 11.33 -7.62
N ARG A 269 2.00 10.37 -7.16
CA ARG A 269 3.04 10.60 -6.16
C ARG A 269 4.13 11.54 -6.65
N ILE A 270 4.61 11.37 -7.89
CA ILE A 270 5.60 12.28 -8.48
C ILE A 270 5.03 13.70 -8.54
N LEU A 271 3.79 13.84 -9.00
CA LEU A 271 3.14 15.13 -9.11
C LEU A 271 2.87 15.78 -7.74
N GLU A 272 2.56 14.99 -6.71
CA GLU A 272 2.45 15.45 -5.32
C GLU A 272 3.76 16.07 -4.84
N GLU A 273 4.91 15.41 -5.04
CA GLU A 273 6.22 15.97 -4.65
C GLU A 273 6.53 17.29 -5.36
N VAL A 274 6.21 17.39 -6.64
CA VAL A 274 6.39 18.65 -7.40
C VAL A 274 5.55 19.76 -6.79
N VAL A 275 4.30 19.50 -6.43
CA VAL A 275 3.44 20.51 -5.82
C VAL A 275 3.94 20.93 -4.44
N VAL A 276 4.43 19.98 -3.64
CA VAL A 276 4.89 20.22 -2.28
C VAL A 276 6.22 20.99 -2.26
N HIS A 277 7.20 20.58 -3.07
CA HIS A 277 8.58 21.06 -2.93
C HIS A 277 8.99 22.16 -3.91
N ALA A 278 8.24 22.41 -5.00
CA ALA A 278 8.69 23.33 -6.05
C ALA A 278 8.91 24.78 -5.62
N GLU A 279 8.35 25.23 -4.50
CA GLU A 279 8.61 26.58 -3.99
C GLU A 279 10.02 26.72 -3.38
N ASN A 280 10.65 25.61 -2.99
CA ASN A 280 12.04 25.60 -2.54
C ASN A 280 12.98 25.36 -3.75
N PRO A 281 13.86 26.34 -4.07
CA PRO A 281 14.76 26.24 -5.22
C PRO A 281 15.78 25.10 -5.11
N ASP A 282 16.09 24.62 -3.91
CA ASP A 282 17.09 23.57 -3.69
C ASP A 282 16.65 22.24 -4.31
N PHE A 283 15.35 21.96 -4.35
CA PHE A 283 14.78 20.74 -4.96
C PHE A 283 14.61 20.84 -6.48
N ARG A 284 14.97 21.96 -7.12
CA ARG A 284 14.59 22.20 -8.53
C ARG A 284 15.16 21.14 -9.49
N GLU A 285 16.41 20.72 -9.30
CA GLU A 285 17.04 19.71 -10.16
C GLU A 285 16.40 18.33 -9.95
N ASP A 286 16.16 17.95 -8.70
CA ASP A 286 15.53 16.67 -8.35
C ASP A 286 14.09 16.58 -8.87
N LEU A 287 13.31 17.66 -8.75
CA LEU A 287 11.95 17.72 -9.29
C LEU A 287 11.92 17.62 -10.81
N LEU A 288 12.88 18.21 -11.52
CA LEU A 288 13.02 18.05 -12.96
C LEU A 288 13.37 16.60 -13.33
N ALA A 289 14.26 15.96 -12.58
CA ALA A 289 14.59 14.55 -12.77
C ALA A 289 13.38 13.64 -12.50
N LEU A 290 12.64 13.89 -11.42
CA LEU A 290 11.42 13.16 -11.07
C LEU A 290 10.35 13.25 -12.17
N VAL A 291 10.06 14.47 -12.64
CA VAL A 291 9.04 14.68 -13.68
C VAL A 291 9.45 14.02 -14.99
N GLU A 292 10.75 13.94 -15.31
CA GLU A 292 11.23 13.23 -16.50
C GLU A 292 10.94 11.72 -16.45
N LEU A 293 10.82 11.11 -15.25
CA LEU A 293 10.37 9.71 -15.12
C LEU A 293 8.97 9.51 -15.72
N LEU A 294 8.10 10.53 -15.68
CA LEU A 294 6.73 10.45 -16.19
C LEU A 294 6.65 10.19 -17.70
N ARG A 295 7.75 10.36 -18.46
CA ARG A 295 7.81 9.94 -19.87
C ARG A 295 7.58 8.45 -20.07
N GLN A 296 7.91 7.65 -19.05
CA GLN A 296 7.72 6.20 -19.07
C GLN A 296 6.33 5.79 -18.57
N SER A 297 5.52 6.75 -18.12
CA SER A 297 4.20 6.48 -17.56
C SER A 297 3.26 5.86 -18.58
N ARG A 298 2.51 4.86 -18.12
CA ARG A 298 1.41 4.24 -18.85
C ARG A 298 0.04 4.72 -18.37
N ASP A 299 0.00 5.69 -17.45
CA ASP A 299 -1.25 6.25 -16.95
C ASP A 299 -2.01 6.95 -18.10
N PRO A 300 -3.19 6.45 -18.51
CA PRO A 300 -3.96 7.03 -19.60
C PRO A 300 -4.46 8.45 -19.30
N ASN A 301 -4.52 8.84 -18.02
CA ASN A 301 -5.03 10.13 -17.57
C ASN A 301 -3.90 11.11 -17.19
N LEU A 302 -2.64 10.78 -17.44
CA LEU A 302 -1.50 11.60 -17.04
C LEU A 302 -1.62 13.05 -17.55
N GLU A 303 -1.93 13.23 -18.83
CA GLU A 303 -2.05 14.55 -19.45
C GLU A 303 -3.19 15.35 -18.81
N GLU A 304 -4.35 14.73 -18.60
CA GLU A 304 -5.50 15.36 -17.93
C GLU A 304 -5.12 15.81 -16.51
N LYS A 305 -4.50 14.92 -15.71
CA LYS A 305 -4.02 15.23 -14.35
C LYS A 305 -3.05 16.41 -14.33
N MET A 306 -2.06 16.41 -15.23
CA MET A 306 -1.11 17.52 -15.35
C MET A 306 -1.79 18.83 -15.74
N MET A 307 -2.74 18.79 -16.68
CA MET A 307 -3.50 19.97 -17.10
C MET A 307 -4.40 20.49 -15.98
N GLU A 308 -5.04 19.62 -15.21
CA GLU A 308 -5.81 20.00 -14.02
C GLU A 308 -4.91 20.70 -12.99
N MET A 309 -3.71 20.18 -12.76
CA MET A 309 -2.74 20.79 -11.86
C MET A 309 -2.26 22.17 -12.34
N VAL A 310 -1.92 22.32 -13.62
CA VAL A 310 -1.49 23.61 -14.21
C VAL A 310 -2.60 24.65 -14.08
N ASN A 311 -3.85 24.25 -14.29
CA ASN A 311 -5.01 25.14 -14.22
C ASN A 311 -5.52 25.38 -12.79
N SER A 312 -5.07 24.59 -11.81
CA SER A 312 -5.51 24.71 -10.43
C SER A 312 -4.94 25.97 -9.78
N PRO A 313 -5.79 26.81 -9.14
CA PRO A 313 -5.33 28.01 -8.44
C PRO A 313 -4.45 27.68 -7.21
N LYS A 314 -4.48 26.43 -6.74
CA LYS A 314 -3.70 25.97 -5.58
C LYS A 314 -2.26 25.59 -5.93
N THR A 315 -1.96 25.34 -7.20
CA THR A 315 -0.61 24.96 -7.65
C THR A 315 0.26 26.21 -7.71
N SER A 316 1.43 26.17 -7.06
CA SER A 316 2.39 27.27 -7.04
C SER A 316 2.93 27.57 -8.45
N ARG A 317 3.41 28.80 -8.68
CA ARG A 317 3.97 29.17 -9.97
C ARG A 317 5.18 28.30 -10.37
N PRO A 318 6.16 28.02 -9.49
CA PRO A 318 7.28 27.15 -9.83
C PRO A 318 6.85 25.73 -10.25
N ALA A 319 5.87 25.13 -9.55
CA ALA A 319 5.33 23.82 -9.91
C ALA A 319 4.70 23.83 -11.30
N ARG A 320 3.93 24.88 -11.65
CA ARG A 320 3.37 25.04 -12.99
C ARG A 320 4.44 25.16 -14.06
N GLU A 321 5.50 25.92 -13.80
CA GLU A 321 6.60 26.10 -14.76
C GLU A 321 7.30 24.76 -15.06
N ILE A 322 7.56 23.93 -14.04
CA ILE A 322 8.12 22.59 -14.19
C ILE A 322 7.19 21.70 -15.04
N ILE A 323 5.90 21.63 -14.69
CA ILE A 323 4.93 20.77 -15.39
C ILE A 323 4.73 21.25 -16.84
N GLU A 324 4.61 22.56 -17.07
CA GLU A 324 4.48 23.12 -18.41
C GLU A 324 5.72 22.86 -19.28
N GLU A 325 6.92 22.96 -18.70
CA GLU A 325 8.16 22.66 -19.41
C GLU A 325 8.20 21.19 -19.85
N PHE A 326 7.79 20.27 -18.98
CA PHE A 326 7.63 18.87 -19.32
C PHE A 326 6.61 18.67 -20.43
N LEU A 327 5.39 19.21 -20.31
CA LEU A 327 4.34 19.10 -21.33
C LEU A 327 4.80 19.62 -22.71
N LYS A 328 5.53 20.74 -22.74
CA LYS A 328 6.12 21.30 -23.98
C LYS A 328 7.12 20.35 -24.63
N LYS A 329 7.89 19.59 -23.84
CA LYS A 329 8.91 18.64 -24.33
C LYS A 329 8.32 17.26 -24.71
N SER A 330 7.18 16.89 -24.14
CA SER A 330 6.68 15.49 -24.13
C SER A 330 5.79 15.11 -25.31
N MET A 331 5.62 15.96 -26.32
CA MET A 331 4.81 15.64 -27.51
C MET A 331 5.49 14.65 -28.47
N ARG A 332 5.67 13.37 -28.09
CA ARG A 332 5.87 12.22 -29.02
C ARG A 332 5.44 10.88 -28.40
N PRO A 333 5.00 9.89 -29.22
CA PRO A 333 4.27 8.73 -28.76
C PRO A 333 5.16 7.65 -28.14
N VAL A 334 4.61 7.00 -27.11
CA VAL A 334 5.19 5.89 -26.34
C VAL A 334 5.39 4.65 -27.23
N VAL A 335 6.59 4.04 -27.15
CA VAL A 335 6.88 2.74 -27.78
C VAL A 335 6.23 1.64 -26.94
N ARG A 336 5.26 0.93 -27.53
CA ARG A 336 4.65 -0.26 -26.96
C ARG A 336 5.68 -1.39 -26.89
N THR A 337 5.95 -1.90 -25.70
CA THR A 337 6.58 -3.19 -25.49
C THR A 337 5.54 -4.16 -24.96
N ASP A 338 5.43 -5.31 -25.62
CA ASP A 338 4.35 -6.28 -25.45
C ASP A 338 4.41 -7.08 -24.13
N ALA A 339 3.22 -7.50 -23.71
CA ALA A 339 2.87 -8.72 -22.96
C ALA A 339 3.26 -8.84 -21.48
N VAL A 340 2.71 -7.97 -20.64
CA VAL A 340 2.25 -8.30 -19.28
C VAL A 340 0.84 -7.68 -19.13
N ALA A 341 -0.07 -8.31 -18.38
CA ALA A 341 -1.41 -7.76 -18.15
C ALA A 341 -1.29 -6.34 -17.57
N ASN A 342 -1.69 -5.33 -18.35
CA ASN A 342 -1.51 -3.93 -18.03
C ASN A 342 -2.28 -3.58 -16.72
N PRO A 343 -1.61 -3.14 -15.65
CA PRO A 343 -2.26 -2.80 -14.38
C PRO A 343 -3.38 -1.76 -14.54
N TRP A 344 -3.25 -0.84 -15.50
CA TRP A 344 -4.25 0.17 -15.82
C TRP A 344 -5.47 -0.40 -16.54
N GLU A 345 -5.27 -1.35 -17.45
CA GLU A 345 -6.38 -2.10 -18.05
C GLU A 345 -7.13 -2.89 -16.98
N ASN A 346 -6.41 -3.51 -16.04
CA ASN A 346 -7.01 -4.21 -14.92
C ASN A 346 -7.83 -3.25 -14.03
N LEU A 347 -7.30 -2.09 -13.66
CA LEU A 347 -8.01 -1.09 -12.86
C LEU A 347 -9.26 -0.55 -13.57
N GLY A 348 -9.14 -0.20 -14.86
CA GLY A 348 -10.26 0.27 -15.66
C GLY A 348 -11.37 -0.78 -15.78
N ARG A 349 -10.99 -2.04 -15.96
CA ARG A 349 -11.88 -3.20 -15.99
C ARG A 349 -12.59 -3.42 -14.65
N LEU A 350 -11.87 -3.32 -13.53
CA LEU A 350 -12.45 -3.42 -12.18
C LEU A 350 -13.45 -2.29 -11.86
N ARG A 351 -13.17 -1.04 -12.29
CA ARG A 351 -14.11 0.09 -12.17
C ARG A 351 -15.38 -0.13 -12.99
N ALA A 352 -15.24 -0.61 -14.23
CA ALA A 352 -16.38 -0.96 -15.07
C ALA A 352 -17.23 -2.09 -14.46
N ALA A 353 -16.58 -3.12 -13.93
CA ALA A 353 -17.23 -4.21 -13.22
C ALA A 353 -17.98 -3.73 -11.96
N ASN A 354 -17.37 -2.85 -11.15
CA ASN A 354 -18.01 -2.28 -9.97
C ASN A 354 -19.26 -1.47 -10.31
N LYS A 355 -19.23 -0.68 -11.40
CA LYS A 355 -20.40 0.06 -11.87
C LYS A 355 -21.56 -0.88 -12.25
N LYS A 356 -21.28 -1.99 -12.93
CA LYS A 356 -22.27 -3.02 -13.27
C LYS A 356 -22.81 -3.69 -12.01
N TYR A 357 -21.93 -4.08 -11.09
CA TYR A 357 -22.29 -4.67 -9.80
C TYR A 357 -23.24 -3.77 -9.00
N ARG A 358 -22.88 -2.49 -8.80
CA ARG A 358 -23.71 -1.56 -8.01
C ARG A 358 -25.10 -1.34 -8.62
N ALA A 359 -25.22 -1.43 -9.94
CA ALA A 359 -26.53 -1.40 -10.60
C ALA A 359 -27.36 -2.66 -10.30
N ALA A 360 -26.72 -3.84 -10.17
CA ALA A 360 -27.38 -5.08 -9.76
C ALA A 360 -27.72 -5.08 -8.26
N ALA A 361 -26.83 -4.55 -7.40
CA ALA A 361 -27.06 -4.40 -5.97
C ALA A 361 -28.30 -3.54 -5.67
N LYS A 362 -28.47 -2.41 -6.36
CA LYS A 362 -29.70 -1.58 -6.24
C LYS A 362 -30.98 -2.34 -6.59
N LEU A 363 -30.93 -3.27 -7.54
CA LEU A 363 -32.08 -4.13 -7.87
C LEU A 363 -32.36 -5.14 -6.76
N PHE A 364 -31.30 -5.70 -6.16
CA PHE A 364 -31.44 -6.58 -4.99
C PHE A 364 -32.10 -5.84 -3.83
N ASP A 365 -31.59 -4.66 -3.48
CA ASP A 365 -32.07 -3.84 -2.35
C ASP A 365 -33.52 -3.36 -2.53
N SER A 366 -34.00 -3.24 -3.77
CA SER A 366 -35.40 -2.90 -4.10
C SER A 366 -36.32 -4.12 -4.20
N GLY A 367 -35.84 -5.32 -3.85
CA GLY A 367 -36.62 -6.57 -3.89
C GLY A 367 -36.73 -7.23 -5.26
N ARG A 368 -36.11 -6.66 -6.31
CA ARG A 368 -36.11 -7.20 -7.68
C ARG A 368 -35.01 -8.26 -7.86
N LYS A 369 -35.02 -9.28 -7.00
CA LYS A 369 -33.97 -10.31 -6.91
C LYS A 369 -33.70 -11.05 -8.23
N ALA A 370 -34.74 -11.41 -8.99
CA ALA A 370 -34.58 -12.11 -10.26
C ALA A 370 -33.84 -11.26 -11.32
N GLU A 371 -34.12 -9.95 -11.37
CA GLU A 371 -33.43 -9.04 -12.29
C GLU A 371 -32.01 -8.73 -11.83
N SER A 372 -31.78 -8.64 -10.52
CA SER A 372 -30.45 -8.56 -9.94
C SER A 372 -29.62 -9.79 -10.34
N LEU A 373 -30.15 -11.00 -10.15
CA LEU A 373 -29.47 -12.26 -10.49
C LEU A 373 -29.08 -12.32 -11.96
N ARG A 374 -29.96 -11.89 -12.87
CA ARG A 374 -29.64 -11.83 -14.31
C ARG A 374 -28.44 -10.90 -14.57
N LYS A 375 -28.46 -9.69 -14.02
CA LYS A 375 -27.34 -8.74 -14.18
C LYS A 375 -26.04 -9.22 -13.55
N LEU A 376 -26.12 -9.92 -12.41
CA LEU A 376 -24.95 -10.53 -11.78
C LEU A 376 -24.37 -11.65 -12.65
N ASN A 377 -25.21 -12.48 -13.27
CA ASN A 377 -24.74 -13.49 -14.22
C ASN A 377 -24.07 -12.87 -15.45
N GLU A 378 -24.66 -11.84 -16.05
CA GLU A 378 -24.05 -11.08 -17.15
C GLU A 378 -22.66 -10.53 -16.76
N LEU A 379 -22.54 -9.95 -15.55
CA LEU A 379 -21.26 -9.48 -15.04
C LEU A 379 -20.25 -10.63 -14.82
N LEU A 380 -20.68 -11.76 -14.28
CA LEU A 380 -19.82 -12.91 -14.02
C LEU A 380 -19.44 -13.69 -15.30
N GLU A 381 -20.13 -13.49 -16.41
CA GLU A 381 -19.69 -13.98 -17.73
C GLU A 381 -18.46 -13.19 -18.23
N GLU A 382 -18.42 -11.88 -17.95
CA GLU A 382 -17.29 -11.01 -18.31
C GLU A 382 -16.14 -11.09 -17.29
N GLU A 383 -16.47 -11.08 -15.99
CA GLU A 383 -15.53 -11.08 -14.88
C GLU A 383 -15.88 -12.19 -13.87
N PRO A 384 -15.54 -13.46 -14.16
CA PRO A 384 -16.01 -14.63 -13.40
C PRO A 384 -15.64 -14.66 -11.92
N ARG A 385 -14.59 -13.90 -11.53
CA ARG A 385 -14.08 -13.87 -10.17
C ARG A 385 -14.34 -12.54 -9.47
N TYR A 386 -15.19 -11.66 -10.02
CA TYR A 386 -15.46 -10.37 -9.39
C TYR A 386 -16.08 -10.53 -7.99
N PRO A 387 -15.36 -10.23 -6.88
CA PRO A 387 -15.71 -10.75 -5.55
C PRO A 387 -17.09 -10.34 -5.07
N PHE A 388 -17.44 -9.06 -5.24
CA PHE A 388 -18.76 -8.53 -4.86
C PHE A 388 -19.92 -9.25 -5.56
N ALA A 389 -19.78 -9.55 -6.85
CA ALA A 389 -20.83 -10.21 -7.62
C ALA A 389 -21.00 -11.68 -7.21
N VAL A 390 -19.90 -12.38 -6.96
CA VAL A 390 -19.92 -13.76 -6.45
C VAL A 390 -20.64 -13.82 -5.10
N MET A 391 -20.29 -12.92 -4.18
CA MET A 391 -20.85 -12.90 -2.83
C MET A 391 -22.33 -12.50 -2.81
N LEU A 392 -22.72 -11.43 -3.53
CA LEU A 392 -24.13 -11.01 -3.57
C LEU A 392 -25.02 -12.07 -4.23
N LYS A 393 -24.52 -12.78 -5.25
CA LYS A 393 -25.23 -13.90 -5.88
C LYS A 393 -25.51 -15.02 -4.88
N GLY A 394 -24.62 -15.27 -3.92
CA GLY A 394 -24.84 -16.26 -2.84
C GLY A 394 -25.95 -15.89 -1.85
N LEU A 395 -26.43 -14.65 -1.84
CA LEU A 395 -27.54 -14.19 -0.99
C LEU A 395 -28.91 -14.18 -1.68
N ILE A 396 -28.95 -14.38 -3.01
CA ILE A 396 -30.18 -14.49 -3.80
C ILE A 396 -30.64 -15.94 -3.79
#